data_AF-A0A6A4RNQ4-F1
#
_entry.id   AF-A0A6A4RNQ4-F1
#
_cell.length_a   1.000
_cell.length_b   1.000
_cell.length_c   1.000
_cell.angle_alpha   90.00
_cell.angle_beta   90.00
_cell.angle_gamma   90.00
#
_symmetry.space_group_name_H-M   'P 1'
#
loop_
_entity.id
_entity.type
_entity.pdbx_description
1 polymer ?
#
loop_
_entity_poly.entity_id
_entity_poly.type
_entity_poly.pdbx_seq_one_letter_code
_entity_poly.pdbx_strand_id
1 'polypeptide(L)'
;MRGSTPLDVAASSVMDNNGLALALEEPDLDKVVTYLAGCGLQSCPMLLAKGYPDIGWNPIEGERYLSFLRFAVFVNGESVEENSSVVVKLLIRRPECFGPALRGEGGNGLLAAMKEAIKISEMPALDLPGSVHGVSSDVSADGDDEEEVVHMGNAIMSFYSALIDLLGRCAPEMHLINKGKGEALRIRAILRSLVPTEDLVGIISIPLKMPIINKDGSMTEPDMSACFCPDHKAPMVLFLDRVYGIEDQSFLLHLLEVGFLPDLKAATTLDTVGEADEKTRGINNEWPTLCYMDFIKALKDQ
;
A
#
# COMPACT_ATOMS: atom_id res chain seq x y z
N MET A 1 -10.32 -15.07 -5.43
CA MET A 1 -10.81 -13.80 -6.04
C MET A 1 -9.65 -12.97 -6.60
N ARG A 2 -8.39 -13.34 -6.32
CA ARG A 2 -7.17 -12.80 -6.95
C ARG A 2 -6.70 -13.57 -8.20
N GLY A 3 -7.62 -14.17 -8.97
CA GLY A 3 -7.27 -14.76 -10.25
C GLY A 3 -6.83 -13.72 -11.28
N SER A 4 -6.12 -14.15 -12.33
CA SER A 4 -5.67 -13.26 -13.40
C SER A 4 -6.85 -12.68 -14.17
N THR A 5 -6.85 -11.36 -14.28
CA THR A 5 -7.85 -10.58 -15.01
C THR A 5 -7.24 -10.02 -16.30
N PRO A 6 -8.06 -9.60 -17.28
CA PRO A 6 -7.56 -8.86 -18.44
C PRO A 6 -6.77 -7.59 -18.06
N LEU A 7 -7.09 -6.96 -16.92
CA LEU A 7 -6.37 -5.80 -16.42
C LEU A 7 -4.95 -6.18 -15.97
N ASP A 8 -4.77 -7.35 -15.34
CA ASP A 8 -3.45 -7.83 -14.93
C ASP A 8 -2.56 -8.10 -16.16
N VAL A 9 -3.13 -8.65 -17.24
CA VAL A 9 -2.41 -8.83 -18.51
C VAL A 9 -1.99 -7.48 -19.12
N ALA A 10 -2.88 -6.48 -19.07
CA ALA A 10 -2.56 -5.13 -19.53
C ALA A 10 -1.45 -4.49 -18.66
N ALA A 11 -1.54 -4.62 -17.34
CA ALA A 11 -0.54 -4.15 -16.40
C ALA A 11 0.83 -4.78 -16.66
N SER A 12 0.91 -6.11 -16.82
CA SER A 12 2.15 -6.83 -17.15
C SER A 12 2.73 -6.40 -18.50
N SER A 13 1.88 -6.02 -19.47
CA SER A 13 2.35 -5.56 -20.78
C SER A 13 3.04 -4.19 -20.70
N VAL A 14 2.60 -3.33 -19.78
CA VAL A 14 3.12 -1.96 -19.60
C VAL A 14 4.31 -1.90 -18.65
N MET A 15 4.36 -2.78 -17.63
CA MET A 15 5.32 -2.76 -16.51
C MET A 15 6.78 -2.47 -16.88
N ASP A 16 7.30 -3.05 -17.98
CA ASP A 16 8.70 -2.91 -18.40
C ASP A 16 8.83 -2.28 -19.80
N ASN A 17 7.77 -1.62 -20.30
CA ASN A 17 7.72 -1.12 -21.67
C ASN A 17 7.38 0.36 -21.75
N ASN A 18 8.42 1.19 -21.79
CA ASN A 18 8.30 2.65 -21.93
C ASN A 18 7.50 3.05 -23.18
N GLY A 19 7.64 2.30 -24.29
CA GLY A 19 6.94 2.61 -25.54
C GLY A 19 5.42 2.43 -25.41
N LEU A 20 4.97 1.40 -24.69
CA LEU A 20 3.55 1.20 -24.42
C LEU A 20 3.01 2.18 -23.39
N ALA A 21 3.77 2.51 -22.34
CA ALA A 21 3.36 3.53 -21.38
C ALA A 21 3.18 4.90 -22.04
N LEU A 22 4.08 5.29 -22.94
CA LEU A 22 3.99 6.54 -23.71
C LEU A 22 2.89 6.51 -24.79
N ALA A 23 2.39 5.34 -25.16
CA ALA A 23 1.29 5.19 -26.10
C ALA A 23 -0.09 5.27 -25.43
N LEU A 24 -0.16 5.25 -24.09
CA LEU A 24 -1.42 5.44 -23.37
C LEU A 24 -1.92 6.86 -23.54
N GLU A 25 -3.19 7.00 -23.90
CA GLU A 25 -3.82 8.30 -24.05
C GLU A 25 -4.69 8.63 -22.83
N GLU A 26 -5.03 9.92 -22.66
CA GLU A 26 -5.92 10.37 -21.59
C GLU A 26 -7.25 9.59 -21.49
N PRO A 27 -7.93 9.20 -22.59
CA PRO A 27 -9.14 8.38 -22.53
C PRO A 27 -8.94 6.98 -21.93
N ASP A 28 -7.77 6.37 -22.13
CA ASP A 28 -7.47 5.05 -21.56
C ASP A 28 -7.33 5.14 -20.04
N LEU A 29 -6.59 6.16 -19.58
CA LEU A 29 -6.39 6.45 -18.17
C LEU A 29 -7.71 6.89 -17.49
N ASP A 30 -8.51 7.71 -18.17
CA ASP A 30 -9.82 8.18 -17.66
C ASP A 30 -10.80 7.03 -17.45
N LYS A 31 -10.77 6.04 -18.35
CA LYS A 31 -11.59 4.83 -18.21
C LYS A 31 -11.21 4.04 -16.95
N VAL A 32 -9.90 3.86 -16.70
CA VAL A 32 -9.41 3.18 -15.48
C VAL A 32 -9.78 3.97 -14.22
N VAL A 33 -9.58 5.29 -14.23
CA VAL A 33 -9.93 6.15 -13.09
C VAL A 33 -11.45 6.16 -12.84
N THR A 34 -12.28 6.05 -13.89
CA THR A 34 -13.74 5.94 -13.75
C THR A 34 -14.15 4.63 -13.06
N TYR A 35 -13.48 3.51 -13.38
CA TYR A 35 -13.73 2.25 -12.66
C TYR A 35 -13.25 2.29 -11.21
N LEU A 36 -12.10 2.91 -10.95
CA LEU A 36 -11.60 3.15 -9.60
C LEU A 36 -12.57 3.99 -8.76
N ALA A 37 -13.17 5.05 -9.34
CA ALA A 37 -14.20 5.84 -8.67
C ALA A 37 -15.43 4.98 -8.29
N GLY A 38 -15.81 4.05 -9.17
CA GLY A 38 -16.86 3.06 -8.89
C GLY A 38 -16.56 2.20 -7.66
N CYS A 39 -15.31 1.76 -7.49
CA CYS A 39 -14.87 1.02 -6.31
C CYS A 39 -15.04 1.82 -5.01
N GLY A 40 -14.87 3.14 -5.05
CA GLY A 40 -15.08 4.03 -3.89
C GLY A 40 -16.55 4.26 -3.50
N LEU A 41 -17.50 3.84 -4.34
CA LEU A 41 -18.94 4.06 -4.17
C LEU A 41 -19.76 2.77 -4.04
N GLN A 42 -19.16 1.61 -4.30
CA GLN A 42 -19.87 0.35 -4.39
C GLN A 42 -19.18 -0.72 -3.55
N SER A 43 -19.97 -1.39 -2.69
CA SER A 43 -19.56 -2.61 -2.01
C SER A 43 -19.29 -3.74 -3.00
N CYS A 44 -18.49 -4.72 -2.61
CA CYS A 44 -18.20 -5.89 -3.45
C CYS A 44 -19.31 -6.95 -3.33
N PRO A 45 -20.19 -7.15 -4.35
CA PRO A 45 -21.32 -8.07 -4.22
C PRO A 45 -20.87 -9.52 -4.02
N MET A 46 -19.69 -9.89 -4.54
CA MET A 46 -19.12 -11.22 -4.37
C MET A 46 -18.70 -11.49 -2.92
N LEU A 47 -18.11 -10.50 -2.23
CA LEU A 47 -17.76 -10.64 -0.81
C LEU A 47 -19.02 -10.69 0.06
N LEU A 48 -20.01 -9.84 -0.24
CA LEU A 48 -21.30 -9.88 0.46
C LEU A 48 -22.00 -11.23 0.31
N ALA A 49 -21.99 -11.81 -0.89
CA ALA A 49 -22.55 -13.14 -1.14
C ALA A 49 -21.82 -14.25 -0.35
N LYS A 50 -20.53 -14.06 -0.07
CA LYS A 50 -19.71 -14.96 0.77
C LYS A 50 -19.85 -14.68 2.27
N GLY A 51 -20.64 -13.69 2.67
CA GLY A 51 -20.91 -13.36 4.07
C GLY A 51 -19.85 -12.47 4.73
N TYR A 52 -19.04 -11.75 3.96
CA TYR A 52 -18.13 -10.74 4.49
C TYR A 52 -18.89 -9.49 4.95
N PRO A 53 -18.36 -8.73 5.92
CA PRO A 53 -18.93 -7.45 6.33
C PRO A 53 -19.02 -6.45 5.18
N ASP A 54 -20.13 -5.70 5.13
CA ASP A 54 -20.28 -4.61 4.17
C ASP A 54 -19.59 -3.35 4.70
N ILE A 55 -18.55 -2.92 4.00
CA ILE A 55 -17.82 -1.68 4.31
C ILE A 55 -18.23 -0.50 3.42
N GLY A 56 -19.12 -0.70 2.43
CA GLY A 56 -19.63 0.37 1.56
C GLY A 56 -18.75 0.76 0.37
N TRP A 57 -17.61 0.08 0.17
CA TRP A 57 -16.67 0.31 -0.95
C TRP A 57 -15.85 -0.97 -1.22
N ASN A 58 -15.05 -0.99 -2.29
CA ASN A 58 -14.30 -2.16 -2.74
C ASN A 58 -12.77 -1.91 -2.79
N PRO A 59 -12.04 -2.11 -1.69
CA PRO A 59 -10.59 -1.90 -1.65
C PRO A 59 -9.81 -2.87 -2.54
N ILE A 60 -10.28 -4.12 -2.68
CA ILE A 60 -9.58 -5.18 -3.43
C ILE A 60 -9.53 -4.85 -4.92
N GLU A 61 -10.68 -4.52 -5.50
CA GLU A 61 -10.73 -4.17 -6.91
C GLU A 61 -10.09 -2.80 -7.16
N GLY A 62 -10.22 -1.86 -6.21
CA GLY A 62 -9.56 -0.56 -6.27
C GLY A 62 -8.04 -0.67 -6.35
N GLU A 63 -7.44 -1.55 -5.54
CA GLU A 63 -6.00 -1.82 -5.54
C GLU A 63 -5.48 -2.24 -6.93
N ARG A 64 -6.25 -3.05 -7.67
CA ARG A 64 -5.88 -3.50 -9.02
C ARG A 64 -5.79 -2.36 -10.01
N TYR A 65 -6.77 -1.46 -9.99
CA TYR A 65 -6.74 -0.27 -10.84
C TYR A 65 -5.57 0.64 -10.49
N LEU A 66 -5.28 0.82 -9.19
CA LEU A 66 -4.11 1.56 -8.73
C LEU A 66 -2.80 0.91 -9.21
N SER A 67 -2.71 -0.43 -9.16
CA SER A 67 -1.54 -1.16 -9.66
C SER A 67 -1.33 -0.97 -11.16
N PHE A 68 -2.39 -0.99 -11.98
CA PHE A 68 -2.26 -0.66 -13.40
C PHE A 68 -1.76 0.77 -13.60
N LEU A 69 -2.37 1.75 -12.92
CA LEU A 69 -1.97 3.15 -13.02
C LEU A 69 -0.51 3.36 -12.60
N ARG A 70 -0.04 2.61 -11.61
CA ARG A 70 1.36 2.62 -11.17
C ARG A 70 2.32 2.31 -12.32
N PHE A 71 2.04 1.27 -13.10
CA PHE A 71 2.87 0.91 -14.26
C PHE A 71 2.71 1.88 -15.42
N ALA A 72 1.56 2.55 -15.54
CA ALA A 72 1.38 3.60 -16.55
C ALA A 72 2.22 4.85 -16.26
N VAL A 73 2.46 5.18 -14.98
CA VAL A 73 3.19 6.39 -14.58
C VAL A 73 4.65 6.15 -14.22
N PHE A 74 5.07 4.90 -14.03
CA PHE A 74 6.42 4.57 -13.58
C PHE A 74 6.91 3.28 -14.24
N VAL A 75 7.97 3.40 -15.04
CA VAL A 75 8.51 2.28 -15.84
C VAL A 75 10.03 2.29 -15.73
N ASN A 76 10.64 1.13 -15.50
CA ASN A 76 12.10 0.97 -15.45
C ASN A 76 12.84 1.93 -14.50
N GLY A 77 12.20 2.36 -13.41
CA GLY A 77 12.80 3.27 -12.42
C GLY A 77 12.57 4.76 -12.71
N GLU A 78 11.88 5.11 -13.78
CA GLU A 78 11.65 6.49 -14.20
C GLU A 78 10.15 6.84 -14.22
N SER A 79 9.82 8.08 -13.85
CA SER A 79 8.45 8.61 -13.96
C SER A 79 8.14 9.01 -15.40
N VAL A 80 6.95 8.64 -15.88
CA VAL A 80 6.38 9.07 -17.15
C VAL A 80 5.57 10.33 -16.89
N GLU A 81 6.24 11.49 -16.97
CA GLU A 81 5.69 12.81 -16.57
C GLU A 81 4.36 13.16 -17.26
N GLU A 82 4.20 12.84 -18.54
CA GLU A 82 2.95 13.07 -19.28
C GLU A 82 1.78 12.34 -18.61
N ASN A 83 1.95 11.05 -18.33
CA ASN A 83 0.93 10.21 -17.70
C ASN A 83 0.70 10.61 -16.25
N SER A 84 1.76 10.86 -15.48
CA SER A 84 1.69 11.29 -14.08
C SER A 84 0.80 12.53 -13.90
N SER A 85 1.00 13.55 -14.76
CA SER A 85 0.23 14.79 -14.69
C SER A 85 -1.25 14.59 -15.01
N VAL A 86 -1.56 13.69 -15.94
CA VAL A 86 -2.93 13.33 -16.33
C VAL A 86 -3.61 12.55 -15.21
N VAL A 87 -2.94 11.52 -14.68
CA VAL A 87 -3.48 10.68 -13.59
C VAL A 87 -3.84 11.53 -12.37
N VAL A 88 -2.95 12.43 -11.92
CA VAL A 88 -3.26 13.32 -10.78
C VAL A 88 -4.48 14.20 -11.08
N LYS A 89 -4.58 14.78 -12.29
CA LYS A 89 -5.72 15.62 -12.68
C LYS A 89 -7.04 14.84 -12.72
N LEU A 90 -7.02 13.59 -13.18
CA LEU A 90 -8.19 12.73 -13.25
C LEU A 90 -8.65 12.30 -11.85
N LEU A 91 -7.70 11.96 -10.96
CA LEU A 91 -7.99 11.57 -9.58
C LEU A 91 -8.61 12.71 -8.77
N ILE A 92 -8.05 13.92 -8.81
CA ILE A 92 -8.60 15.05 -8.03
C ILE A 92 -9.98 15.51 -8.52
N ARG A 93 -10.38 15.14 -9.73
CA ARG A 93 -11.72 15.40 -10.27
C ARG A 93 -12.77 14.38 -9.81
N ARG A 94 -12.32 13.27 -9.22
CA ARG A 94 -13.16 12.16 -8.73
C ARG A 94 -12.69 11.77 -7.33
N PRO A 95 -13.09 12.52 -6.28
CA PRO A 95 -12.61 12.29 -4.92
C PRO A 95 -12.92 10.87 -4.40
N GLU A 96 -13.87 10.16 -5.00
CA GLU A 96 -14.21 8.77 -4.70
C GLU A 96 -13.03 7.80 -4.91
N CYS A 97 -12.10 8.13 -5.80
CA CYS A 97 -10.91 7.33 -6.06
C CYS A 97 -9.96 7.22 -4.86
N PHE A 98 -10.03 8.15 -3.90
CA PHE A 98 -9.13 8.17 -2.75
C PHE A 98 -9.58 7.28 -1.59
N GLY A 99 -10.76 6.64 -1.72
CA GLY A 99 -11.38 5.92 -0.63
C GLY A 99 -12.00 6.86 0.43
N PRO A 100 -12.77 6.30 1.38
CA PRO A 100 -13.58 7.08 2.31
C PRO A 100 -12.77 7.97 3.26
N ALA A 101 -11.54 7.59 3.62
CA ALA A 101 -10.75 8.34 4.59
C ALA A 101 -10.11 9.62 4.01
N LEU A 102 -9.86 9.65 2.70
CA LEU A 102 -9.12 10.72 2.03
C LEU A 102 -9.98 11.60 1.10
N ARG A 103 -11.24 11.23 0.85
CA ARG A 103 -12.14 11.99 -0.03
C ARG A 103 -12.75 13.27 0.57
N GLY A 104 -12.33 13.67 1.77
CA GLY A 104 -12.65 14.97 2.40
C GLY A 104 -13.99 15.06 3.15
N GLU A 105 -15.03 14.34 2.73
CA GLU A 105 -16.32 14.34 3.44
C GLU A 105 -16.32 13.33 4.60
N GLY A 106 -16.05 13.82 5.83
CA GLY A 106 -16.17 13.02 7.06
C GLY A 106 -15.07 11.96 7.28
N GLY A 107 -14.01 11.97 6.47
CA GLY A 107 -12.85 11.10 6.64
C GLY A 107 -11.98 11.51 7.84
N ASN A 108 -11.44 10.54 8.55
CA ASN A 108 -10.58 10.75 9.72
C ASN A 108 -9.08 10.84 9.38
N GLY A 109 -8.73 10.94 8.09
CA GLY A 109 -7.34 10.92 7.62
C GLY A 109 -6.79 9.50 7.43
N LEU A 110 -5.62 9.41 6.79
CA LEU A 110 -4.99 8.15 6.40
C LEU A 110 -4.52 7.36 7.62
N LEU A 111 -3.92 8.03 8.61
CA LEU A 111 -3.41 7.35 9.80
C LEU A 111 -4.52 6.65 10.59
N ALA A 112 -5.67 7.31 10.73
CA ALA A 112 -6.83 6.74 11.40
C ALA A 112 -7.34 5.52 10.63
N ALA A 113 -7.42 5.61 9.31
CA ALA A 113 -7.86 4.50 8.46
C ALA A 113 -6.92 3.30 8.53
N MET A 114 -5.60 3.51 8.50
CA MET A 114 -4.62 2.44 8.66
C MET A 114 -4.75 1.76 10.03
N LYS A 115 -4.87 2.54 11.12
CA LYS A 115 -5.06 1.98 12.47
C LYS A 115 -6.37 1.20 12.61
N GLU A 116 -7.45 1.68 12.00
CA GLU A 116 -8.73 0.96 11.98
C GLU A 116 -8.62 -0.34 11.18
N ALA A 117 -7.95 -0.32 10.03
CA ALA A 117 -7.71 -1.50 9.21
C ALA A 117 -6.87 -2.57 9.94
N ILE A 118 -5.84 -2.15 10.68
CA ILE A 118 -5.07 -3.05 11.57
C ILE A 118 -5.97 -3.70 12.61
N LYS A 119 -6.83 -2.90 13.26
CA LYS A 119 -7.78 -3.42 14.24
C LYS A 119 -8.77 -4.40 13.61
N ILE A 120 -9.22 -4.15 12.38
CA ILE A 120 -10.06 -5.10 11.63
C ILE A 120 -9.31 -6.41 11.45
N SER A 121 -8.06 -6.40 10.97
CA SER A 121 -7.24 -7.61 10.81
C SER A 121 -6.98 -8.37 12.10
N GLU A 122 -7.05 -7.70 13.26
CA GLU A 122 -6.93 -8.34 14.58
C GLU A 122 -8.24 -8.91 15.12
N MET A 123 -9.36 -8.58 14.48
CA MET A 123 -10.71 -8.97 14.89
C MET A 123 -11.36 -9.83 13.79
N PRO A 124 -11.29 -11.17 13.88
CA PRO A 124 -11.87 -12.07 12.88
C PRO A 124 -13.32 -11.70 12.48
N ALA A 125 -14.13 -11.24 13.45
CA ALA A 125 -15.53 -10.82 13.25
C ALA A 125 -15.75 -9.70 12.25
N LEU A 126 -14.71 -8.89 12.02
CA LEU A 126 -14.73 -7.78 11.07
C LEU A 126 -13.92 -8.10 9.81
N ASP A 127 -13.04 -9.10 9.87
CA ASP A 127 -12.08 -9.41 8.82
C ASP A 127 -12.54 -10.52 7.88
N LEU A 128 -13.27 -11.50 8.44
CA LEU A 128 -13.59 -12.78 7.82
C LEU A 128 -15.11 -12.96 7.65
N PRO A 129 -15.56 -13.88 6.79
CA PRO A 129 -16.99 -14.09 6.58
C PRO A 129 -17.64 -14.72 7.82
N GLY A 130 -18.94 -14.45 8.00
CA GLY A 130 -19.71 -14.95 9.14
C GLY A 130 -19.72 -16.48 9.28
N SER A 131 -19.47 -17.23 8.21
CA SER A 131 -19.36 -18.70 8.22
C SER A 131 -18.11 -19.20 8.94
N VAL A 132 -17.02 -18.43 8.94
CA VAL A 132 -15.74 -18.79 9.60
C VAL A 132 -15.81 -18.59 11.12
N HIS A 133 -16.84 -17.87 11.61
CA HIS A 133 -17.09 -17.62 13.02
C HIS A 133 -17.72 -18.79 13.79
N GLY A 134 -18.14 -19.85 13.10
CA GLY A 134 -18.94 -20.95 13.67
C GLY A 134 -18.32 -22.34 13.62
N VAL A 135 -17.13 -22.52 13.03
CA VAL A 135 -16.49 -23.84 12.93
C VAL A 135 -15.40 -23.97 13.98
N SER A 136 -15.81 -24.42 15.18
CA SER A 136 -14.93 -25.26 15.98
C SER A 136 -14.45 -26.43 15.11
N SER A 137 -13.13 -26.58 15.02
CA SER A 137 -12.39 -27.69 14.39
C SER A 137 -13.18 -29.00 14.32
N ASP A 138 -13.75 -29.31 13.15
CA ASP A 138 -14.05 -30.67 12.67
C ASP A 138 -14.85 -30.59 11.37
N VAL A 139 -14.17 -30.43 10.24
CA VAL A 139 -14.66 -30.91 8.94
C VAL A 139 -13.47 -31.40 8.11
N SER A 140 -13.30 -32.71 8.10
CA SER A 140 -12.65 -33.41 6.99
C SER A 140 -13.64 -33.42 5.83
N ALA A 141 -13.32 -32.73 4.72
CA ALA A 141 -14.03 -32.88 3.46
C ALA A 141 -13.14 -32.44 2.28
N ASP A 142 -12.67 -33.47 1.56
CA ASP A 142 -12.37 -33.53 0.14
C ASP A 142 -13.04 -32.41 -0.69
N GLY A 143 -12.23 -31.58 -1.36
CA GLY A 143 -12.71 -30.50 -2.23
C GLY A 143 -11.58 -29.54 -2.64
N ASP A 144 -11.14 -29.69 -3.89
CA ASP A 144 -10.04 -29.00 -4.59
C ASP A 144 -10.29 -27.48 -4.84
N ASP A 145 -11.07 -26.82 -3.99
CA ASP A 145 -11.35 -25.38 -4.03
C ASP A 145 -10.96 -24.76 -2.67
N GLU A 146 -9.66 -24.62 -2.42
CA GLU A 146 -9.16 -23.71 -1.39
C GLU A 146 -9.55 -22.27 -1.80
N GLU A 147 -10.79 -21.87 -1.51
CA GLU A 147 -11.23 -20.51 -1.75
C GLU A 147 -10.36 -19.56 -0.93
N GLU A 148 -9.47 -18.86 -1.63
CA GLU A 148 -8.57 -17.85 -1.08
C GLU A 148 -9.32 -16.91 -0.11
N VAL A 149 -9.01 -17.06 1.18
CA VAL A 149 -9.55 -16.22 2.25
C VAL A 149 -9.08 -14.79 2.03
N VAL A 150 -10.02 -13.86 2.11
CA VAL A 150 -9.74 -12.43 1.97
C VAL A 150 -9.71 -11.83 3.36
N HIS A 151 -8.59 -11.24 3.75
CA HIS A 151 -8.51 -10.45 4.97
C HIS A 151 -8.90 -9.01 4.66
N MET A 152 -10.08 -8.59 5.10
CA MET A 152 -10.63 -7.26 4.83
C MET A 152 -9.74 -6.12 5.34
N GLY A 153 -9.21 -6.23 6.56
CA GLY A 153 -8.31 -5.23 7.11
C GLY A 153 -7.04 -5.10 6.29
N ASN A 154 -6.50 -6.22 5.80
CA ASN A 154 -5.34 -6.20 4.91
C ASN A 154 -5.68 -5.56 3.56
N ALA A 155 -6.83 -5.89 2.95
CA ALA A 155 -7.26 -5.27 1.71
C ALA A 155 -7.38 -3.72 1.83
N ILE A 156 -7.89 -3.22 2.95
CA ILE A 156 -7.96 -1.77 3.20
C ILE A 156 -6.54 -1.16 3.29
N MET A 157 -5.62 -1.80 4.03
CA MET A 157 -4.23 -1.35 4.13
C MET A 157 -3.53 -1.36 2.76
N SER A 158 -3.69 -2.43 1.98
CA SER A 158 -3.09 -2.58 0.65
C SER A 158 -3.63 -1.54 -0.32
N PHE A 159 -4.93 -1.25 -0.32
CA PHE A 159 -5.52 -0.17 -1.13
C PHE A 159 -4.87 1.18 -0.84
N TYR A 160 -4.85 1.60 0.42
CA TYR A 160 -4.28 2.89 0.79
C TYR A 160 -2.77 2.94 0.51
N SER A 161 -2.06 1.84 0.74
CA SER A 161 -0.62 1.75 0.43
C SER A 161 -0.35 1.89 -1.07
N ALA A 162 -1.13 1.22 -1.92
CA ALA A 162 -1.05 1.34 -3.37
C ALA A 162 -1.40 2.75 -3.88
N LEU A 163 -2.39 3.40 -3.26
CA LEU A 163 -2.77 4.78 -3.57
C LEU A 163 -1.63 5.75 -3.27
N ILE A 164 -1.01 5.63 -2.09
CA ILE A 164 0.10 6.49 -1.69
C ILE A 164 1.34 6.23 -2.56
N ASP A 165 1.63 4.97 -2.91
CA ASP A 165 2.72 4.63 -3.82
C ASP A 165 2.53 5.27 -5.19
N LEU A 166 1.33 5.15 -5.77
CA LEU A 166 0.97 5.80 -7.03
C LEU A 166 1.19 7.31 -6.96
N LEU A 167 0.65 7.97 -5.94
CA LEU A 167 0.77 9.42 -5.79
C LEU A 167 2.22 9.88 -5.58
N GLY A 168 3.03 9.10 -4.86
CA GLY A 168 4.47 9.35 -4.70
C GLY A 168 5.24 9.24 -6.03
N ARG A 169 4.87 8.29 -6.90
CA ARG A 169 5.45 8.13 -8.24
C ARG A 169 4.97 9.17 -9.25
N CYS A 170 3.76 9.73 -9.03
CA CYS A 170 3.26 10.88 -9.78
C CYS A 170 3.87 12.22 -9.34
N ALA A 171 4.64 12.24 -8.24
CA ALA A 171 5.27 13.47 -7.77
C ALA A 171 6.29 13.98 -8.81
N PRO A 172 6.25 15.28 -9.16
CA PRO A 172 7.14 15.86 -10.16
C PRO A 172 8.62 15.73 -9.77
N GLU A 173 9.48 15.56 -10.76
CA GLU A 173 10.92 15.50 -10.53
C GLU A 173 11.51 16.76 -9.88
N MET A 174 12.48 16.57 -8.97
CA MET A 174 13.08 17.67 -8.18
C MET A 174 13.70 18.77 -9.05
N HIS A 175 14.30 18.39 -10.17
CA HIS A 175 14.90 19.37 -11.09
C HIS A 175 13.85 20.27 -11.77
N LEU A 176 12.60 19.80 -11.95
CA LEU A 176 11.49 20.60 -12.49
C LEU A 176 10.97 21.58 -11.43
N ILE A 177 10.92 21.13 -10.18
CA ILE A 177 10.56 21.94 -9.00
C ILE A 177 11.59 23.07 -8.82
N ASN A 178 12.89 22.75 -8.83
CA ASN A 178 13.98 23.71 -8.66
C ASN A 178 14.03 24.76 -9.79
N LYS A 179 13.62 24.39 -11.00
CA LYS A 179 13.45 25.32 -12.13
C LYS A 179 12.20 26.20 -12.02
N GLY A 180 11.39 26.05 -10.97
CA GLY A 180 10.19 26.85 -10.73
C GLY A 180 9.07 26.62 -11.74
N LYS A 181 8.98 25.42 -12.34
CA LYS A 181 7.88 25.13 -13.29
C LYS A 181 6.54 25.17 -12.55
N GLY A 182 5.66 26.07 -12.95
CA GLY A 182 4.39 26.31 -12.27
C GLY A 182 3.52 25.06 -12.10
N GLU A 183 3.44 24.19 -13.11
CA GLU A 183 2.63 22.97 -13.02
C GLU A 183 3.21 21.96 -12.02
N ALA A 184 4.53 21.80 -11.96
CA ALA A 184 5.18 20.94 -10.98
C ALA A 184 4.93 21.42 -9.54
N LEU A 185 5.00 22.74 -9.31
CA LEU A 185 4.70 23.32 -8.00
C LEU A 185 3.22 23.12 -7.60
N ARG A 186 2.29 23.24 -8.57
CA ARG A 186 0.87 23.02 -8.34
C ARG A 186 0.55 21.57 -8.00
N ILE A 187 1.09 20.61 -8.76
CA ILE A 187 0.92 19.17 -8.47
C ILE A 187 1.50 18.85 -7.10
N ARG A 188 2.72 19.31 -6.78
CA ARG A 188 3.32 19.09 -5.46
C ARG A 188 2.46 19.66 -4.32
N ALA A 189 1.89 20.86 -4.50
CA ALA A 189 0.99 21.45 -3.50
C ALA A 189 -0.29 20.64 -3.30
N ILE A 190 -0.87 20.10 -4.40
CA ILE A 190 -2.03 19.20 -4.34
C ILE A 190 -1.67 17.94 -3.52
N LEU A 191 -0.57 17.27 -3.85
CA LEU A 191 -0.14 16.05 -3.16
C LEU A 191 0.05 16.29 -1.65
N ARG A 192 0.69 17.41 -1.29
CA ARG A 192 0.88 17.82 0.12
C ARG A 192 -0.42 18.13 0.85
N SER A 193 -1.46 18.54 0.15
CA SER A 193 -2.78 18.82 0.73
C SER A 193 -3.62 17.55 0.93
N LEU A 194 -3.37 16.51 0.12
CA LEU A 194 -4.08 15.24 0.20
C LEU A 194 -3.58 14.38 1.35
N VAL A 195 -2.26 14.36 1.58
CA VAL A 195 -1.63 13.46 2.56
C VAL A 195 -0.68 14.26 3.45
N PRO A 196 -1.08 14.61 4.68
CA PRO A 196 -0.24 15.38 5.58
C PRO A 196 0.96 14.55 6.09
N THR A 197 2.06 15.24 6.42
CA THR A 197 3.26 14.59 7.00
C THR A 197 2.96 13.84 8.29
N GLU A 198 2.06 14.38 9.13
CA GLU A 198 1.66 13.76 10.40
C GLU A 198 1.10 12.34 10.21
N ASP A 199 0.32 12.12 9.14
CA ASP A 199 -0.22 10.80 8.83
C ASP A 199 0.89 9.83 8.43
N LEU A 200 1.80 10.27 7.56
CA LEU A 200 2.93 9.47 7.07
C LEU A 200 3.86 9.06 8.21
N VAL A 201 4.30 10.02 9.04
CA VAL A 201 5.13 9.74 10.22
C VAL A 201 4.39 8.83 11.18
N GLY A 202 3.09 9.06 11.39
CA GLY A 202 2.26 8.24 12.25
C GLY A 202 2.20 6.78 11.81
N ILE A 203 2.09 6.50 10.51
CA ILE A 203 2.03 5.14 9.95
C ILE A 203 3.40 4.47 10.01
N ILE A 204 4.47 5.20 9.65
CA ILE A 204 5.86 4.72 9.75
C ILE A 204 6.20 4.30 11.18
N SER A 205 5.64 5.01 12.17
CA SER A 205 5.85 4.74 13.60
C SER A 205 5.03 3.55 14.15
N ILE A 206 4.13 2.95 13.37
CA ILE A 206 3.34 1.80 13.83
C ILE A 206 4.27 0.58 13.95
N PRO A 207 4.33 -0.10 15.10
CA PRO A 207 5.16 -1.30 15.25
C PRO A 207 4.69 -2.43 14.33
N LEU A 208 5.64 -3.12 13.70
CA LEU A 208 5.37 -4.34 12.94
C LEU A 208 5.06 -5.50 13.89
N LYS A 209 4.24 -6.46 13.45
CA LYS A 209 4.02 -7.69 14.23
C LYS A 209 5.26 -8.57 14.14
N MET A 210 5.76 -8.97 15.32
CA MET A 210 6.94 -9.82 15.45
C MET A 210 6.53 -11.29 15.56
N PRO A 211 7.32 -12.23 15.03
CA PRO A 211 7.20 -13.65 15.35
C PRO A 211 7.24 -13.87 16.86
N ILE A 212 6.38 -14.77 17.35
CA ILE A 212 6.29 -15.11 18.77
C ILE A 212 7.06 -16.41 19.01
N ILE A 213 7.96 -16.41 20.00
CA ILE A 213 8.63 -17.61 20.48
C ILE A 213 7.77 -18.22 21.59
N ASN A 214 7.23 -19.40 21.33
CA ASN A 214 6.42 -20.15 22.27
C ASN A 214 7.29 -20.80 23.35
N LYS A 215 6.66 -21.18 24.48
CA LYS A 215 7.35 -21.78 25.63
C LYS A 215 8.03 -23.12 25.32
N ASP A 216 7.62 -23.79 24.26
CA ASP A 216 8.17 -25.05 23.76
C ASP A 216 9.35 -24.84 22.79
N GLY A 217 9.74 -23.59 22.53
CA GLY A 217 10.79 -23.23 21.58
C GLY A 217 10.32 -23.16 20.12
N SER A 218 9.02 -23.41 19.84
CA SER A 218 8.47 -23.22 18.50
C SER A 218 8.28 -21.72 18.19
N MET A 219 8.40 -21.35 16.92
CA MET A 219 8.16 -19.98 16.45
C MET A 219 6.81 -19.92 15.73
N THR A 220 5.98 -18.94 16.08
CA THR A 220 4.74 -18.63 15.35
C THR A 220 4.97 -17.35 14.55
N GLU A 221 4.98 -17.49 13.23
CA GLU A 221 5.11 -16.35 12.31
C GLU A 221 3.78 -15.60 12.19
N PRO A 222 3.82 -14.27 12.04
CA PRO A 222 2.63 -13.50 11.70
C PRO A 222 2.17 -13.85 10.29
N ASP A 223 0.86 -14.00 10.10
CA ASP A 223 0.28 -14.10 8.77
C ASP A 223 0.38 -12.76 8.04
N MET A 224 1.29 -12.67 7.07
CA MET A 224 1.56 -11.47 6.28
C MET A 224 0.36 -11.06 5.43
N SER A 225 -0.56 -11.98 5.13
CA SER A 225 -1.80 -11.68 4.42
C SER A 225 -2.90 -11.11 5.32
N ALA A 226 -2.69 -11.13 6.65
CA ALA A 226 -3.64 -10.71 7.68
C ALA A 226 -3.01 -9.75 8.71
N CYS A 227 -1.92 -9.06 8.35
CA CYS A 227 -1.26 -8.15 9.29
C CYS A 227 -0.63 -6.92 8.63
N PHE A 228 -0.26 -5.94 9.47
CA PHE A 228 0.50 -4.78 9.04
C PHE A 228 1.96 -5.17 8.78
N CYS A 229 2.29 -5.29 7.50
CA CYS A 229 3.62 -5.66 7.03
C CYS A 229 4.44 -4.44 6.52
N PRO A 230 5.75 -4.63 6.27
CA PRO A 230 6.62 -3.58 5.72
C PRO A 230 6.14 -2.95 4.41
N ASP A 231 5.47 -3.73 3.54
CA ASP A 231 4.95 -3.24 2.26
C ASP A 231 3.93 -2.10 2.43
N HIS A 232 3.27 -2.01 3.59
CA HIS A 232 2.39 -0.90 3.91
C HIS A 232 3.13 0.37 4.34
N LYS A 233 4.37 0.25 4.82
CA LYS A 233 5.22 1.40 5.23
C LYS A 233 6.01 1.98 4.06
N ALA A 234 6.50 1.14 3.15
CA ALA A 234 7.38 1.56 2.06
C ALA A 234 6.80 2.72 1.19
N PRO A 235 5.51 2.68 0.78
CA PRO A 235 4.89 3.78 0.06
C PRO A 235 4.88 5.11 0.82
N MET A 236 4.75 5.06 2.15
CA MET A 236 4.74 6.26 3.00
C MET A 236 6.10 6.96 2.95
N VAL A 237 7.18 6.18 2.97
CA VAL A 237 8.55 6.67 2.87
C VAL A 237 8.83 7.23 1.47
N LEU A 238 8.42 6.51 0.42
CA LEU A 238 8.53 6.98 -0.96
C LEU A 238 7.83 8.33 -1.13
N PHE A 239 6.61 8.47 -0.61
CA PHE A 239 5.85 9.70 -0.70
C PHE A 239 6.53 10.85 0.07
N LEU A 240 7.03 10.60 1.29
CA LEU A 240 7.79 11.60 2.05
C LEU A 240 8.99 12.11 1.26
N ASP A 241 9.80 11.21 0.71
CA ASP A 241 10.98 11.57 -0.08
C ASP A 241 10.59 12.37 -1.33
N ARG A 242 9.68 11.83 -2.14
CA ARG A 242 9.31 12.40 -3.44
C ARG A 242 8.53 13.71 -3.35
N VAL A 243 7.63 13.86 -2.37
CA VAL A 243 6.72 15.01 -2.27
C VAL A 243 7.22 16.06 -1.29
N TYR A 244 7.70 15.63 -0.12
CA TYR A 244 8.19 16.56 0.90
C TYR A 244 9.67 16.86 0.73
N GLY A 245 10.47 15.85 0.40
CA GLY A 245 11.92 15.91 0.49
C GLY A 245 12.35 15.82 1.95
N ILE A 246 13.41 15.06 2.24
CA ILE A 246 13.98 14.93 3.59
C ILE A 246 15.22 15.82 3.69
N GLU A 247 15.07 17.14 3.61
CA GLU A 247 16.22 18.07 3.61
C GLU A 247 16.66 18.46 5.04
N ASP A 248 15.76 18.37 6.02
CA ASP A 248 16.04 18.72 7.41
C ASP A 248 16.58 17.51 8.20
N GLN A 249 17.81 17.63 8.69
CA GLN A 249 18.45 16.64 9.54
C GLN A 249 17.63 16.33 10.80
N SER A 250 16.94 17.32 11.38
CA SER A 250 16.14 17.10 12.60
C SER A 250 14.94 16.20 12.30
N PHE A 251 14.25 16.45 11.20
CA PHE A 251 13.14 15.61 10.73
C PHE A 251 13.61 14.18 10.39
N LEU A 252 14.76 14.04 9.75
CA LEU A 252 15.35 12.73 9.46
C LEU A 252 15.67 11.93 10.73
N LEU A 253 16.33 12.58 11.71
CA LEU A 253 16.64 11.96 13.00
C LEU A 253 15.38 11.55 13.74
N HIS A 254 14.34 12.38 13.69
CA HIS A 254 13.04 12.03 14.25
C HIS A 254 12.46 10.76 13.60
N LEU A 255 12.41 10.68 12.27
CA LEU A 255 11.94 9.49 11.53
C LEU A 255 12.73 8.23 11.88
N LEU A 256 14.05 8.35 12.00
CA LEU A 256 14.93 7.26 12.45
C LEU A 256 14.53 6.78 13.85
N GLU A 257 14.32 7.70 14.78
CA GLU A 257 13.97 7.38 16.16
C GLU A 257 12.61 6.71 16.32
N VAL A 258 11.58 7.23 15.65
CA VAL A 258 10.19 6.79 15.87
C VAL A 258 9.74 5.63 15.00
N GLY A 259 10.37 5.42 13.84
CA GLY A 259 9.99 4.38 12.88
C GLY A 259 11.10 3.37 12.62
N PHE A 260 12.22 3.83 12.05
CA PHE A 260 13.20 2.92 11.46
C PHE A 260 14.04 2.16 12.48
N LEU A 261 14.50 2.80 13.55
CA LEU A 261 15.29 2.13 14.59
C LEU A 261 14.50 1.06 15.34
N PRO A 262 13.22 1.29 15.74
CA PRO A 262 12.37 0.22 16.26
C PRO A 262 12.31 -1.01 15.35
N ASP A 263 12.08 -0.81 14.05
CA ASP A 263 11.96 -1.90 13.09
C ASP A 263 13.29 -2.64 12.85
N LEU A 264 14.41 -1.90 12.78
CA LEU A 264 15.75 -2.49 12.70
C LEU A 264 16.11 -3.31 13.94
N LYS A 265 15.79 -2.80 15.12
CA LYS A 265 15.99 -3.53 16.39
C LYS A 265 15.15 -4.80 16.39
N ALA A 266 13.89 -4.70 15.97
CA ALA A 266 13.02 -5.85 15.80
C ALA A 266 13.68 -6.92 14.91
N ALA A 267 14.07 -6.57 13.68
CA ALA A 267 14.71 -7.48 12.74
C ALA A 267 15.96 -8.17 13.31
N THR A 268 16.86 -7.39 13.92
CA THR A 268 18.10 -7.91 14.52
C THR A 268 17.88 -8.80 15.74
N THR A 269 16.78 -8.61 16.49
CA THR A 269 16.47 -9.48 17.64
C THR A 269 16.09 -10.88 17.16
N LEU A 270 15.41 -11.00 16.02
CA LEU A 270 15.01 -12.29 15.43
C LEU A 270 16.21 -13.08 14.89
N ASP A 271 17.22 -12.41 14.33
CA ASP A 271 18.44 -13.05 13.84
C ASP A 271 19.28 -13.74 14.93
N THR A 272 19.16 -13.27 16.18
CA THR A 272 19.94 -13.81 17.31
C THR A 272 19.35 -15.08 17.94
N VAL A 273 18.10 -15.41 17.62
CA VAL A 273 17.40 -16.62 18.10
C VAL A 273 17.48 -17.67 16.99
N GLY A 274 18.44 -18.58 17.10
CA GLY A 274 18.94 -19.42 16.01
C GLY A 274 17.98 -20.44 15.37
N GLU A 275 18.49 -21.03 14.28
CA GLU A 275 17.91 -22.12 13.45
C GLU A 275 16.50 -21.87 12.89
N ALA A 276 16.30 -20.70 12.30
CA ALA A 276 15.18 -20.50 11.38
C ALA A 276 15.51 -21.09 9.99
N ASP A 277 14.56 -21.82 9.39
CA ASP A 277 14.68 -22.42 8.06
C ASP A 277 15.11 -21.38 6.99
N GLU A 278 15.69 -21.85 5.89
CA GLU A 278 16.24 -21.00 4.81
C GLU A 278 15.20 -20.02 4.23
N LYS A 279 13.90 -20.39 4.28
CA LYS A 279 12.76 -19.55 3.92
C LYS A 279 12.51 -18.41 4.92
N THR A 280 12.69 -18.69 6.21
CA THR A 280 12.54 -17.75 7.32
C THR A 280 13.68 -16.72 7.36
N ARG A 281 14.89 -17.11 6.93
CA ARG A 281 16.01 -16.16 6.75
C ARG A 281 15.79 -15.20 5.59
N GLY A 282 15.27 -15.67 4.44
CA GLY A 282 14.94 -14.81 3.31
C GLY A 282 13.88 -13.77 3.67
N ILE A 283 12.81 -14.20 4.35
CA ILE A 283 11.71 -13.31 4.73
C ILE A 283 12.11 -12.33 5.86
N ASN A 284 12.95 -12.70 6.82
CA ASN A 284 13.31 -11.77 7.89
C ASN A 284 14.50 -10.84 7.56
N ASN A 285 15.40 -11.25 6.66
CA ASN A 285 16.58 -10.46 6.28
C ASN A 285 16.42 -9.66 4.98
N GLU A 286 15.49 -10.02 4.09
CA GLU A 286 15.21 -9.21 2.90
C GLU A 286 14.13 -8.15 3.14
N TRP A 287 13.25 -8.28 4.13
CA TRP A 287 12.04 -7.45 4.22
C TRP A 287 12.22 -6.06 4.84
N PRO A 288 12.91 -5.91 6.00
CA PRO A 288 13.35 -4.60 6.45
C PRO A 288 14.35 -4.03 5.45
N THR A 289 15.24 -4.86 4.92
CA THR A 289 16.30 -4.44 4.02
C THR A 289 15.72 -3.87 2.72
N LEU A 290 14.80 -4.53 2.02
CA LEU A 290 14.21 -4.03 0.78
C LEU A 290 13.33 -2.78 1.00
N CYS A 291 12.50 -2.76 2.05
CA CYS A 291 11.68 -1.58 2.40
C CYS A 291 12.53 -0.37 2.82
N TYR A 292 13.66 -0.61 3.48
CA TYR A 292 14.58 0.44 3.93
C TYR A 292 15.74 0.70 2.97
N MET A 293 15.93 -0.08 1.90
CA MET A 293 16.97 0.17 0.91
C MET A 293 16.67 1.43 0.11
N ASP A 294 15.41 1.75 -0.17
CA ASP A 294 15.06 3.02 -0.80
C ASP A 294 15.22 4.21 0.16
N PHE A 295 14.94 4.03 1.46
CA PHE A 295 15.29 5.01 2.50
C PHE A 295 16.80 5.18 2.67
N ILE A 296 17.57 4.08 2.67
CA ILE A 296 19.03 4.07 2.77
C ILE A 296 19.67 4.67 1.51
N LYS A 297 19.08 4.48 0.32
CA LYS A 297 19.47 5.19 -0.90
C LYS A 297 19.21 6.69 -0.77
N ALA A 298 18.01 7.09 -0.35
CA ALA A 298 17.67 8.50 -0.11
C ALA A 298 18.60 9.16 0.92
N LEU A 299 19.05 8.42 1.93
CA LEU A 299 20.07 8.84 2.91
C LEU A 299 21.49 8.93 2.34
N LYS A 300 21.85 8.10 1.36
CA LYS A 300 23.19 8.05 0.77
C LYS A 300 23.44 9.17 -0.25
N ASP A 301 22.38 9.70 -0.84
CA ASP A 301 22.44 10.74 -1.87
C ASP A 301 22.43 12.17 -1.27
N GLN A 302 22.54 12.30 0.06
CA GLN A 302 22.73 13.55 0.82
C GLN A 302 24.14 13.67 1.40
#